data_AF-L7URJ3-F1
#
_entry.id   AF-L7URJ3-F1
#
_cell.length_a   1.000
_cell.length_b   1.000
_cell.length_c   1.000
_cell.angle_alpha   90.00
_cell.angle_beta   90.00
_cell.angle_gamma   90.00
#
_symmetry.space_group_name_H-M   'P 1'
#
loop_
_entity.id
_entity.type
_entity.pdbx_description
1 polymer ?
#
loop_
_entity_poly.entity_id
_entity_poly.type
_entity_poly.pdbx_seq_one_letter_code
_entity_poly.pdbx_strand_id
1 'polypeptide(L)'
;YDWDVVNEAIGDNGGEYNVTDMRRLRTKRNGERNCFLEYVGDDYVEYAFLCARNTQEKLGVDIKLFYNDYNLFFSAKRKAACALVKSIQSYAKDEDGNPRSLIDGVGFQSH
;
A
#
# COMPACT_ATOMS: atom_id res chain seq x y z
N TYR A 1 14.69 12.93 -0.87
CA TYR A 1 13.46 13.03 -1.68
C TYR A 1 12.65 11.78 -1.42
N ASP A 2 11.34 11.85 -1.54
CA ASP A 2 10.41 10.77 -1.20
C ASP A 2 9.32 10.66 -2.26
N TRP A 3 8.77 9.45 -2.40
CA TRP A 3 7.64 9.16 -3.27
C TRP A 3 6.52 8.50 -2.48
N ASP A 4 5.32 9.05 -2.61
CA ASP A 4 4.09 8.34 -2.33
C ASP A 4 3.86 7.33 -3.46
N VAL A 5 4.34 6.10 -3.27
CA VAL A 5 4.24 5.03 -4.29
C VAL A 5 2.78 4.69 -4.55
N VAL A 6 1.98 4.68 -3.49
CA VAL A 6 0.53 4.49 -3.56
C VAL A 6 -0.14 5.48 -2.61
N ASN A 7 -1.21 6.12 -3.10
CA ASN A 7 -2.01 7.07 -2.35
C ASN A 7 -3.41 6.50 -2.09
N GLU A 8 -3.89 6.61 -0.85
CA GLU A 8 -5.29 6.42 -0.45
C GLU A 8 -5.91 5.06 -0.82
N ALA A 9 -5.15 3.97 -0.78
CA ALA A 9 -5.63 2.64 -1.18
C ALA A 9 -6.70 2.02 -0.26
N ILE A 10 -6.94 2.55 0.95
CA ILE A 10 -7.83 1.95 1.95
C ILE A 10 -9.25 2.53 1.81
N GLY A 11 -10.26 1.67 1.75
CA GLY A 11 -11.66 2.08 1.74
C GLY A 11 -12.08 2.72 3.07
N ASP A 12 -12.84 3.82 3.00
CA ASP A 12 -13.23 4.57 4.20
C ASP A 12 -14.52 4.05 4.81
N ASN A 13 -15.43 3.59 3.95
CA ASN A 13 -16.80 3.25 4.33
C ASN A 13 -17.14 1.78 4.03
N GLY A 14 -18.13 1.26 4.75
CA GLY A 14 -18.70 -0.06 4.46
C GLY A 14 -19.14 -0.15 3.00
N GLY A 15 -18.78 -1.24 2.33
CA GLY A 15 -19.06 -1.45 0.91
C GLY A 15 -18.00 -0.89 -0.06
N GLU A 16 -16.99 -0.16 0.42
CA GLU A 16 -15.84 0.26 -0.40
C GLU A 16 -14.67 -0.74 -0.34
N TYR A 17 -14.76 -1.80 0.44
CA TYR A 17 -13.70 -2.80 0.60
C TYR A 17 -14.29 -4.19 0.87
N ASN A 18 -13.51 -5.24 0.64
CA ASN A 18 -13.88 -6.59 1.07
C ASN A 18 -13.68 -6.73 2.59
N VAL A 19 -14.72 -7.12 3.33
CA VAL A 19 -14.69 -7.25 4.79
C VAL A 19 -13.76 -8.35 5.29
N THR A 20 -13.41 -9.32 4.44
CA THR A 20 -12.45 -10.38 4.78
C THR A 20 -11.01 -9.96 4.56
N ASP A 21 -10.77 -8.87 3.82
CA ASP A 21 -9.43 -8.31 3.61
C ASP A 21 -9.09 -7.35 4.75
N MET A 22 -8.12 -7.74 5.58
CA MET A 22 -7.65 -6.94 6.70
C MET A 22 -7.00 -5.62 6.28
N ARG A 23 -6.46 -5.55 5.06
CA ARG A 23 -5.89 -4.33 4.45
C ARG A 23 -6.98 -3.36 4.03
N ARG A 24 -8.22 -3.86 3.86
CA ARG A 24 -9.39 -3.11 3.41
C ARG A 24 -9.11 -2.35 2.11
N LEU A 25 -8.47 -3.01 1.14
CA LEU A 25 -8.20 -2.40 -0.15
C LEU A 25 -9.49 -1.92 -0.79
N ARG A 26 -9.45 -0.68 -1.30
CA ARG A 26 -10.61 -0.03 -1.90
C ARG A 26 -11.01 -0.76 -3.18
N THR A 27 -12.24 -1.26 -3.23
CA THR A 27 -12.82 -1.91 -4.40
C THR A 27 -13.55 -0.91 -5.30
N LYS A 28 -14.07 0.18 -4.73
CA LYS A 28 -14.77 1.26 -5.43
C LYS A 28 -14.78 2.57 -4.64
N ARG A 29 -15.03 3.70 -5.31
CA ARG A 29 -15.31 5.01 -4.72
C ARG A 29 -16.38 5.72 -5.53
N ASN A 30 -17.38 6.32 -4.88
CA ASN A 30 -18.45 7.06 -5.56
C ASN A 30 -19.16 6.27 -6.67
N GLY A 31 -19.27 4.95 -6.53
CA GLY A 31 -19.85 4.05 -7.54
C GLY A 31 -18.86 3.53 -8.59
N GLU A 32 -17.69 4.15 -8.72
CA GLU A 32 -16.66 3.78 -9.70
C GLU A 32 -15.72 2.69 -9.16
N ARG A 33 -15.41 1.70 -10.00
CA ARG A 33 -14.53 0.57 -9.63
C ARG A 33 -13.07 1.02 -9.56
N ASN A 34 -12.32 0.45 -8.63
CA ASN A 34 -10.87 0.65 -8.57
C ASN A 34 -10.20 -0.14 -9.70
N CYS A 35 -9.69 0.56 -10.72
CA CYS A 35 -9.07 -0.06 -11.89
C CYS A 35 -7.79 -0.82 -11.55
N PHE A 36 -7.02 -0.40 -10.54
CA PHE A 36 -5.81 -1.11 -10.13
C PHE A 36 -6.15 -2.50 -9.59
N LEU A 37 -7.16 -2.57 -8.73
CA LEU A 37 -7.67 -3.85 -8.23
C LEU A 37 -8.25 -4.72 -9.37
N GLU A 38 -8.97 -4.11 -10.31
CA GLU A 38 -9.59 -4.83 -11.43
C GLU A 38 -8.58 -5.45 -12.39
N TYR A 39 -7.51 -4.73 -12.72
CA TYR A 39 -6.58 -5.15 -13.78
C TYR A 39 -5.28 -5.78 -13.27
N VAL A 40 -4.83 -5.43 -12.06
CA VAL A 40 -3.60 -5.98 -11.48
C VAL A 40 -3.92 -7.12 -10.52
N GLY A 41 -4.95 -6.95 -9.68
CA GLY A 41 -5.33 -7.92 -8.65
C GLY A 41 -5.29 -7.30 -7.25
N ASP A 42 -5.55 -8.14 -6.25
CA ASP A 42 -5.65 -7.72 -4.84
C ASP A 42 -4.29 -7.53 -4.15
N ASP A 43 -3.19 -7.69 -4.87
CA ASP A 43 -1.83 -7.40 -4.45
C ASP A 43 -1.24 -6.17 -5.16
N TYR A 44 -2.06 -5.38 -5.85
CA TYR A 44 -1.58 -4.24 -6.66
C TYR A 44 -0.74 -3.23 -5.88
N VAL A 45 -1.02 -3.04 -4.58
CA VAL A 45 -0.26 -2.12 -3.74
C VAL A 45 1.14 -2.69 -3.48
N GLU A 46 1.20 -3.93 -3.02
CA GLU A 46 2.44 -4.62 -2.75
C GLU A 46 3.30 -4.75 -4.01
N TYR A 47 2.67 -5.08 -5.14
CA TYR A 47 3.33 -5.15 -6.45
C TYR A 47 3.91 -3.80 -6.88
N ALA A 48 3.18 -2.68 -6.68
CA ALA A 48 3.70 -1.34 -6.96
C ALA A 48 4.95 -1.01 -6.12
N PHE A 49 4.96 -1.38 -4.83
CA PHE A 49 6.14 -1.22 -3.98
C PHE A 49 7.31 -2.10 -4.41
N LEU A 50 7.06 -3.32 -4.88
CA LEU A 50 8.10 -4.18 -5.44
C LEU A 50 8.73 -3.54 -6.69
N CYS A 51 7.92 -3.05 -7.63
CA CYS A 51 8.40 -2.34 -8.82
C CYS A 51 9.21 -1.09 -8.47
N ALA A 52 8.72 -0.29 -7.51
CA ALA A 52 9.40 0.93 -7.07
C ALA A 52 10.75 0.62 -6.40
N ARG A 53 10.80 -0.37 -5.51
CA ARG A 53 12.05 -0.79 -4.84
C ARG A 53 13.06 -1.36 -5.84
N ASN A 54 12.63 -2.23 -6.75
CA ASN A 54 13.50 -2.76 -7.80
C ASN A 54 14.09 -1.65 -8.69
N THR A 55 13.29 -0.63 -9.00
CA THR A 55 13.75 0.52 -9.80
C THR A 55 14.74 1.39 -9.01
N GLN A 56 14.44 1.68 -7.75
CA GLN A 56 15.33 2.41 -6.85
C GLN A 56 16.71 1.76 -6.77
N GLU A 57 16.75 0.46 -6.51
CA GLU A 57 18.00 -0.32 -6.40
C GLU A 57 18.75 -0.38 -7.73
N LYS A 58 18.04 -0.63 -8.84
CA LYS A 58 18.63 -0.67 -10.18
C LYS A 58 19.29 0.66 -10.57
N LEU A 59 18.68 1.78 -10.16
CA LEU A 59 19.20 3.12 -10.45
C LEU A 59 20.20 3.62 -9.39
N GLY A 60 20.31 2.96 -8.24
CA GLY A 60 21.17 3.36 -7.13
C GLY A 60 20.80 4.72 -6.53
N VAL A 61 19.52 5.11 -6.60
CA VAL A 61 19.04 6.41 -6.10
C VAL A 61 18.58 6.29 -4.64
N ASP A 62 18.88 7.30 -3.83
CA ASP A 62 18.37 7.39 -2.45
C ASP A 62 17.03 8.14 -2.42
N ILE A 63 15.95 7.40 -2.71
CA ILE A 63 14.58 7.88 -2.61
C ILE A 63 13.78 7.01 -1.65
N LYS A 64 13.09 7.64 -0.71
CA LYS A 64 12.27 6.91 0.27
C LYS A 64 10.87 6.64 -0.29
N LEU A 65 10.37 5.43 -0.06
CA LEU A 65 9.10 4.94 -0.59
C LEU A 65 8.04 4.92 0.51
N PHE A 66 6.98 5.69 0.30
CA PHE A 66 5.90 5.88 1.26
C PHE A 66 4.56 5.39 0.73
N TYR A 67 3.74 4.88 1.66
CA TYR A 67 2.30 4.78 1.47
C TYR A 67 1.65 5.98 2.16
N ASN A 68 0.77 6.70 1.47
CA ASN A 68 0.15 7.92 2.00
C ASN A 68 -1.37 7.79 2.04
N ASP A 69 -1.99 8.27 3.13
CA ASP A 69 -3.45 8.28 3.28
C ASP A 69 -3.91 9.33 4.30
N TYR A 70 -5.14 9.80 4.16
CA TYR A 70 -5.83 10.62 5.16
C TYR A 70 -6.57 9.75 6.18
N ASN A 71 -7.10 10.39 7.23
CA ASN A 71 -7.97 9.72 8.21
C ASN A 71 -7.30 8.57 8.99
N LEU A 72 -5.97 8.46 8.97
CA LEU A 72 -5.21 7.46 9.73
C LEU A 72 -5.27 7.63 11.25
N PHE A 73 -5.85 8.74 11.74
CA PHE A 73 -6.18 8.89 13.16
C PHE A 73 -7.36 8.01 13.59
N PHE A 74 -8.26 7.63 12.68
CA PHE A 74 -9.34 6.70 12.96
C PHE A 74 -8.78 5.27 13.18
N SER A 75 -9.13 4.67 14.31
CA SER A 75 -8.58 3.37 14.75
C SER A 75 -8.78 2.25 13.71
N ALA A 76 -9.94 2.19 13.06
CA ALA A 76 -10.23 1.16 12.07
C ALA A 76 -9.35 1.30 10.81
N LYS A 77 -9.19 2.53 10.29
CA LYS A 77 -8.35 2.81 9.13
C LYS A 77 -6.87 2.61 9.46
N ARG A 78 -6.43 3.03 10.65
CA ARG A 78 -5.07 2.78 11.14
C ARG A 78 -4.73 1.28 11.20
N LYS A 79 -5.65 0.45 11.70
CA LYS A 79 -5.46 -1.01 11.74
C LYS A 79 -5.31 -1.60 10.32
N ALA A 80 -6.10 -1.11 9.37
CA ALA A 80 -5.98 -1.51 7.97
C ALA A 80 -4.64 -1.07 7.36
N ALA A 81 -4.19 0.15 7.62
CA ALA A 81 -2.87 0.63 7.21
C ALA A 81 -1.74 -0.21 7.81
N CYS A 82 -1.81 -0.58 9.09
CA CYS A 82 -0.83 -1.49 9.69
C CYS A 82 -0.84 -2.89 9.03
N ALA A 83 -2.01 -3.41 8.64
CA ALA A 83 -2.10 -4.67 7.92
C ALA A 83 -1.50 -4.56 6.51
N LEU A 84 -1.75 -3.46 5.80
CA LEU A 84 -1.19 -3.18 4.48
C LEU A 84 0.34 -3.04 4.52
N VAL A 85 0.88 -2.29 5.48
CA VAL A 85 2.33 -2.16 5.67
C VAL A 85 2.99 -3.51 5.92
N LYS A 86 2.40 -4.34 6.79
CA LYS A 86 2.90 -5.70 7.04
C LYS A 86 2.88 -6.55 5.77
N SER A 87 1.79 -6.46 5.00
CA SER A 87 1.66 -7.15 3.72
C SER A 87 2.78 -6.76 2.76
N ILE A 88 3.01 -5.45 2.57
CA ILE A 88 4.09 -4.90 1.74
C ILE A 88 5.47 -5.38 2.21
N GLN A 89 5.73 -5.40 3.52
CA GLN A 89 7.01 -5.87 4.09
C GLN A 89 7.23 -7.38 3.93
N SER A 90 6.17 -8.17 3.75
CA SER A 90 6.26 -9.63 3.59
C SER A 90 6.07 -10.12 2.15
N TYR A 91 5.78 -9.22 1.20
CA TYR A 91 5.37 -9.59 -0.15
C TYR A 91 6.49 -10.23 -0.97
N ALA A 92 7.70 -9.69 -0.87
CA ALA A 92 8.87 -10.21 -1.56
C ALA A 92 9.87 -10.80 -0.57
N LYS A 93 10.69 -11.73 -1.06
CA LYS A 93 11.80 -12.32 -0.31
C LYS A 93 13.13 -11.98 -0.96
N ASP A 94 14.19 -11.92 -0.16
CA ASP A 94 15.56 -11.87 -0.64
C ASP A 94 16.06 -13.27 -1.06
N GLU A 95 17.32 -13.35 -1.48
CA GLU A 95 17.98 -14.59 -1.93
C GLU A 95 18.03 -15.66 -0.82
N ASP A 96 18.06 -15.24 0.44
CA ASP A 96 18.07 -16.10 1.62
C ASP A 96 16.65 -16.50 2.07
N GLY A 97 15.61 -16.02 1.37
CA GLY A 97 14.21 -16.31 1.66
C GLY A 97 13.61 -15.47 2.80
N ASN A 98 14.32 -14.45 3.29
CA ASN A 98 13.81 -13.53 4.31
C ASN A 98 12.90 -12.46 3.69
N PRO A 99 11.89 -11.95 4.43
CA PRO A 99 11.07 -10.83 3.96
C PRO A 99 11.92 -9.61 3.59
N ARG A 100 11.73 -9.10 2.37
CA ARG A 100 12.39 -7.89 1.88
C ARG A 100 11.52 -6.67 2.19
N SER A 101 12.06 -5.70 2.93
CA SER A 101 11.33 -4.46 3.23
C SER A 101 11.21 -3.59 1.99
N LEU A 102 9.99 -3.48 1.43
CA LEU A 102 9.75 -2.68 0.23
C LEU A 102 9.39 -1.22 0.52
N ILE A 103 8.91 -0.93 1.73
CA ILE A 103 8.42 0.38 2.18
C ILE A 103 9.35 1.00 3.23
N ASP A 104 9.54 2.33 3.18
CA ASP A 104 10.35 3.08 4.12
C ASP A 104 9.53 3.84 5.17
N GLY A 105 8.26 4.15 4.88
CA GLY A 105 7.40 4.80 5.86
C GLY A 105 5.94 4.96 5.43
N VAL A 106 5.16 5.59 6.31
CA VAL A 106 3.74 5.91 6.08
C VAL A 106 3.52 7.41 6.24
N GLY A 107 2.96 8.03 5.22
CA GLY A 107 2.55 9.43 5.21
C GLY A 107 1.21 9.61 5.91
N PHE A 108 1.14 10.59 6.82
CA PHE A 108 -0.10 11.02 7.47
C PHE A 108 -0.51 12.37 6.89
N GLN A 109 -1.45 12.37 5.95
CA GLN A 109 -1.86 13.59 5.24
C GLN A 109 -2.36 14.71 6.17
N SER A 110 -2.89 14.35 7.36
CA SER A 110 -3.21 15.29 8.45
C SER A 110 -4.08 16.50 8.04
N HIS A 111 -5.05 16.23 7.15
CA HIS A 111 -6.17 17.13 6.87
C HIS A 111 -7.08 17.36 8.08
#